data_AF-A0A9J6AQV6-F1
#
_entry.id   AF-A0A9J6AQV6-F1
#
_cell.length_a   1.000
_cell.length_b   1.000
_cell.length_c   1.000
_cell.angle_alpha   90.00
_cell.angle_beta   90.00
_cell.angle_gamma   90.00
#
_symmetry.space_group_name_H-M   'P 1'
#
loop_
_entity.id
_entity.type
_entity.pdbx_description
1 polymer ?
#
loop_
_entity_poly.entity_id
_entity_poly.type
_entity_poly.pdbx_seq_one_letter_code
_entity_poly.pdbx_strand_id
1 'polypeptide(L)'
;MVKRFSFLLQAFAEWVLYTSSGISSGLYHACDLGTWCPLSYHVLQFMDFWLSFMAVVSTFVYLSTIDEVTKRVIHTVVAILTALMAENGPTKSSNIILVVAIGTLALFIGFLIEFFTHHRWISFSTEICLNMLNRWETVKAWIHNFIRSLLKRFRWGFLLAGFTALAMAAISWKLETSQNYWIWHSAWHVSIYTSSFLFLCSKATAVNCENEQPRSENYELARQNSFSGSNERGGR
;
A
#
# COMPACT_ATOMS: atom_id res chain seq x y z
N MET A 1 -11.70 -10.78 17.21
CA MET A 1 -11.31 -9.56 17.92
C MET A 1 -9.91 -9.07 17.50
N VAL A 2 -8.88 -9.93 17.50
CA VAL A 2 -7.49 -9.62 17.10
C VAL A 2 -7.35 -9.06 15.66
N LYS A 3 -8.02 -9.64 14.66
CA LYS A 3 -7.97 -9.15 13.26
C LYS A 3 -8.57 -7.75 13.07
N ARG A 4 -9.61 -7.40 13.83
CA ARG A 4 -10.26 -6.07 13.77
C ARG A 4 -9.39 -4.99 14.43
N PHE A 5 -8.66 -5.36 15.49
CA PHE A 5 -7.70 -4.48 16.15
C PHE A 5 -6.45 -4.23 15.28
N SER A 6 -5.92 -5.26 14.62
CA SER A 6 -4.79 -5.11 13.70
C SER A 6 -5.11 -4.21 12.50
N PHE A 7 -6.35 -4.27 11.97
CA PHE A 7 -6.79 -3.43 10.86
C PHE A 7 -6.98 -1.96 11.27
N LEU A 8 -7.52 -1.73 12.47
CA LEU A 8 -7.61 -0.39 13.07
C LEU A 8 -6.22 0.20 13.35
N LEU A 9 -5.28 -0.62 13.85
CA LEU A 9 -3.92 -0.18 14.15
C LEU A 9 -3.10 0.15 12.90
N GLN A 10 -3.29 -0.60 11.82
CA GLN A 10 -2.62 -0.37 10.54
C GLN A 10 -3.10 0.92 9.89
N ALA A 11 -4.43 1.07 9.75
CA ALA A 11 -5.05 2.32 9.28
C ALA A 11 -4.71 3.53 10.17
N PHE A 12 -4.49 3.30 11.48
CA PHE A 12 -4.07 4.35 12.41
C PHE A 12 -2.62 4.78 12.20
N ALA A 13 -1.68 3.85 11.95
CA ALA A 13 -0.28 4.18 11.72
C ALA A 13 -0.09 5.01 10.44
N GLU A 14 -0.76 4.61 9.35
CA GLU A 14 -0.73 5.36 8.09
C GLU A 14 -1.39 6.74 8.24
N TRP A 15 -2.53 6.81 8.92
CA TRP A 15 -3.21 8.08 9.20
C TRP A 15 -2.39 9.04 10.06
N VAL A 16 -1.74 8.53 11.12
CA VAL A 16 -0.81 9.31 11.96
C VAL A 16 0.34 9.82 11.10
N LEU A 17 0.89 8.97 10.23
CA LEU A 17 1.99 9.35 9.36
C LEU A 17 1.59 10.48 8.40
N TYR A 18 0.49 10.36 7.66
CA TYR A 18 0.05 11.43 6.74
C TYR A 18 -0.32 12.72 7.49
N THR A 19 -0.98 12.61 8.64
CA THR A 19 -1.40 13.77 9.43
C THR A 19 -0.19 14.49 10.00
N SER A 20 0.76 13.74 10.57
CA SER A 20 2.01 14.31 11.10
C SER A 20 2.85 14.96 10.01
N SER A 21 2.92 14.34 8.82
CA SER A 21 3.59 14.88 7.64
C SER A 21 2.96 16.20 7.20
N GLY A 22 1.63 16.26 7.08
CA GLY A 22 0.92 17.48 6.72
C GLY A 22 1.08 18.61 7.73
N ILE A 23 1.02 18.31 9.04
CA ILE A 23 1.24 19.29 10.11
C ILE A 23 2.68 19.81 10.05
N SER A 24 3.66 18.92 9.93
CA SER A 24 5.07 19.31 9.82
C SER A 24 5.32 20.22 8.62
N SER A 25 4.72 19.89 7.48
CA SER A 25 4.81 20.69 6.26
C SER A 25 4.21 22.09 6.43
N GLY A 26 3.01 22.17 7.04
CA GLY A 26 2.36 23.43 7.34
C GLY A 26 3.17 24.31 8.30
N LEU A 27 3.77 23.70 9.34
CA LEU A 27 4.63 24.43 10.29
C LEU A 27 5.95 24.88 9.65
N TYR A 28 6.53 24.06 8.77
CA TYR A 28 7.73 24.42 8.00
C TYR A 28 7.46 25.64 7.11
N HIS A 29 6.35 25.65 6.37
CA HIS A 29 5.98 26.78 5.51
C HIS A 29 5.44 28.01 6.27
N ALA A 30 4.87 27.84 7.46
CA ALA A 30 4.59 28.99 8.32
C ALA A 30 5.89 29.67 8.79
N CYS A 31 6.93 28.85 9.00
CA CYS A 31 8.23 29.29 9.47
C CYS A 31 9.10 29.89 8.35
N ASP A 32 9.06 29.35 7.12
CA ASP A 32 9.82 29.87 5.98
C ASP A 32 9.30 31.24 5.48
N LEU A 33 7.99 31.50 5.59
CA LEU A 33 7.35 32.79 5.30
C LEU A 33 7.55 33.83 6.42
N GLY A 34 8.25 33.47 7.51
CA GLY A 34 8.59 34.39 8.60
C GLY A 34 7.42 34.73 9.54
N THR A 35 6.33 33.98 9.52
CA THR A 35 5.13 34.28 10.32
C THR A 35 5.24 33.80 11.76
N TRP A 36 5.63 32.53 11.97
CA TRP A 36 5.79 31.91 13.29
C TRP A 36 6.53 30.58 13.19
N CYS A 37 7.51 30.36 14.07
CA CYS A 37 8.30 29.11 14.13
C CYS A 37 8.21 28.49 15.54
N PRO A 38 7.51 27.37 15.73
CA PRO A 38 7.48 26.68 17.03
C PRO A 38 8.78 25.91 17.33
N LEU A 39 9.51 25.51 16.29
CA LEU A 39 10.78 24.77 16.35
C LEU A 39 11.81 25.41 15.42
N SER A 40 13.08 24.98 15.52
CA SER A 40 14.12 25.45 14.61
C SER A 40 13.83 25.03 13.16
N TYR A 41 14.16 25.91 12.21
CA TYR A 41 13.96 25.69 10.78
C TYR A 41 14.51 24.34 10.31
N HIS A 42 15.71 23.99 10.76
CA HIS A 42 16.36 22.71 10.40
C HIS A 42 15.55 21.49 10.84
N VAL A 43 14.95 21.52 12.03
CA VAL A 43 14.16 20.38 12.53
C VAL A 43 12.82 20.29 11.80
N LEU A 44 12.17 21.42 11.51
CA LEU A 44 10.94 21.45 10.73
C LEU A 44 11.16 20.97 9.29
N GLN A 45 12.27 21.39 8.67
CA GLN A 45 12.68 20.92 7.35
C GLN A 45 12.94 19.41 7.37
N PHE A 46 13.70 18.91 8.35
CA PHE A 46 13.96 17.48 8.48
C PHE A 46 12.66 16.67 8.62
N MET A 47 11.75 17.10 9.49
CA MET A 47 10.48 16.43 9.71
C MET A 47 9.59 16.45 8.45
N ASP A 48 9.53 17.57 7.72
CA ASP A 48 8.75 17.68 6.47
C ASP A 48 9.24 16.69 5.40
N PHE A 49 10.55 16.65 5.15
CA PHE A 49 11.13 15.73 4.15
C PHE A 49 11.06 14.27 4.59
N TRP A 50 11.42 13.98 5.85
CA TRP A 50 11.47 12.60 6.35
C TRP A 50 10.08 11.95 6.38
N LEU A 51 9.07 12.66 6.92
CA LEU A 51 7.71 12.13 7.00
C LEU A 51 7.10 11.95 5.61
N SER A 52 7.39 12.85 4.67
CA SER A 52 6.92 12.68 3.29
C SER A 52 7.60 11.54 2.54
N PHE A 53 8.89 11.28 2.78
CA PHE A 53 9.55 10.08 2.25
C PHE A 53 8.92 8.80 2.82
N MET A 54 8.66 8.79 4.12
CA MET A 54 7.96 7.68 4.75
C MET A 54 6.54 7.50 4.21
N ALA A 55 5.84 8.60 3.89
CA ALA A 55 4.48 8.56 3.34
C ALA A 55 4.47 7.86 1.98
N VAL A 56 5.38 8.26 1.09
CA VAL A 56 5.51 7.66 -0.24
C VAL A 56 5.82 6.17 -0.14
N VAL A 57 6.81 5.77 0.66
CA VAL A 57 7.19 4.36 0.75
C VAL A 57 6.10 3.53 1.45
N SER A 58 5.46 4.07 2.49
CA SER A 58 4.38 3.37 3.19
C SER A 58 3.19 3.10 2.27
N THR A 59 2.83 4.04 1.38
CA THR A 59 1.80 3.83 0.35
C THR A 59 2.16 2.65 -0.57
N PHE A 60 3.40 2.60 -1.05
CA PHE A 60 3.86 1.51 -1.91
C PHE A 60 3.89 0.17 -1.19
N VAL A 61 4.38 0.13 0.05
CA VAL A 61 4.39 -1.09 0.88
C VAL A 61 2.97 -1.56 1.21
N TYR A 62 2.03 -0.65 1.45
CA TYR A 62 0.62 -0.99 1.68
C TYR A 62 -0.07 -1.64 0.47
N LEU A 63 0.26 -1.16 -0.73
CA LEU A 63 -0.21 -1.70 -2.00
C LEU A 63 0.43 -3.06 -2.33
N SER A 64 1.60 -3.36 -1.75
CA SER A 64 2.25 -4.65 -1.90
C SER A 64 1.48 -5.77 -1.20
N THR A 65 1.68 -6.99 -1.68
CA THR A 65 0.98 -8.21 -1.21
C THR A 65 1.84 -9.03 -0.24
N ILE A 66 2.90 -8.39 0.24
CA ILE A 66 3.86 -8.88 1.22
C ILE A 66 3.17 -9.08 2.58
N ASP A 67 3.67 -10.03 3.37
CA ASP A 67 3.16 -10.29 4.72
C ASP A 67 3.45 -9.13 5.69
N GLU A 68 2.63 -9.02 6.74
CA GLU A 68 2.71 -7.92 7.70
C GLU A 68 4.02 -7.88 8.51
N VAL A 69 4.72 -9.01 8.67
CA VAL A 69 6.01 -9.04 9.37
C VAL A 69 7.07 -8.38 8.49
N THR A 70 7.14 -8.79 7.23
CA THR A 70 8.08 -8.22 6.25
C THR A 70 7.78 -6.75 6.00
N LYS A 71 6.51 -6.31 5.97
CA LYS A 71 6.16 -4.88 5.89
C LYS A 71 6.76 -4.06 7.03
N ARG A 72 6.67 -4.55 8.27
CA ARG A 72 7.27 -3.89 9.45
C ARG A 72 8.79 -3.79 9.34
N VAL A 73 9.43 -4.83 8.85
CA VAL A 73 10.89 -4.82 8.60
C VAL A 73 11.26 -3.79 7.55
N ILE A 74 10.54 -3.78 6.41
CA ILE A 74 10.76 -2.82 5.33
C ILE A 74 10.58 -1.39 5.85
N HIS A 75 9.48 -1.09 6.56
CA HIS A 75 9.26 0.24 7.13
C HIS A 75 10.37 0.67 8.08
N THR A 76 10.89 -0.25 8.91
CA THR A 76 11.97 0.08 9.86
C THR A 76 13.28 0.39 9.13
N VAL A 77 13.66 -0.43 8.15
CA VAL A 77 14.87 -0.21 7.35
C VAL A 77 14.76 1.08 6.55
N VAL A 78 13.62 1.30 5.90
CA VAL A 78 13.35 2.51 5.12
C VAL A 78 13.39 3.73 6.02
N ALA A 79 12.78 3.70 7.21
CA ALA A 79 12.76 4.84 8.13
C ALA A 79 14.16 5.31 8.52
N ILE A 80 15.09 4.38 8.73
CA ILE A 80 16.50 4.69 9.04
C ILE A 80 17.17 5.33 7.81
N LEU A 81 17.00 4.71 6.63
CA LEU A 81 17.62 5.22 5.40
C LEU A 81 17.08 6.60 5.01
N THR A 82 15.76 6.80 5.06
CA THR A 82 15.12 8.06 4.71
C THR A 82 15.44 9.16 5.73
N ALA A 83 15.64 8.83 7.00
CA ALA A 83 16.12 9.80 8.01
C ALA A 83 17.53 10.29 7.65
N LEU A 84 18.46 9.38 7.35
CA LEU A 84 19.82 9.74 6.94
C LEU A 84 19.84 10.59 5.65
N MET A 85 18.90 10.34 4.74
CA MET A 85 18.75 11.12 3.50
C MET A 85 18.14 12.51 3.74
N ALA A 86 17.17 12.61 4.66
CA ALA A 86 16.56 13.87 5.05
C ALA A 86 17.56 14.78 5.79
N GLU A 87 18.51 14.21 6.52
CA GLU A 87 19.61 14.96 7.15
C GLU A 87 20.70 15.37 6.14
N ASN A 88 21.08 14.46 5.22
CA ASN A 88 22.16 14.70 4.25
C ASN A 88 21.69 15.34 2.94
N GLY A 89 21.25 16.60 3.00
CA GLY A 89 20.84 17.39 1.84
C GLY A 89 19.43 17.00 1.36
N PRO A 90 18.38 17.39 2.11
CA PRO A 90 17.00 16.94 1.89
C PRO A 90 16.45 17.28 0.50
N THR A 91 16.88 18.41 -0.08
CA THR A 91 16.45 18.90 -1.39
C THR A 91 17.21 18.30 -2.57
N LYS A 92 18.19 17.41 -2.32
CA LYS A 92 18.90 16.75 -3.42
C LYS A 92 17.92 15.87 -4.18
N SER A 93 17.73 16.16 -5.46
CA SER A 93 16.89 15.38 -6.38
C SER A 93 17.24 13.88 -6.38
N SER A 94 18.52 13.54 -6.17
CA SER A 94 19.00 12.17 -6.00
C SER A 94 18.34 11.43 -4.83
N ASN A 95 18.07 12.11 -3.71
CA ASN A 95 17.48 11.48 -2.53
C ASN A 95 16.02 11.12 -2.82
N ILE A 96 15.27 12.03 -3.45
CA ILE A 96 13.86 11.80 -3.81
C ILE A 96 13.73 10.65 -4.83
N ILE A 97 14.59 10.63 -5.87
CA ILE A 97 14.62 9.54 -6.86
C ILE A 97 14.88 8.19 -6.18
N LEU A 98 15.80 8.15 -5.22
CA LEU A 98 16.15 6.93 -4.49
C LEU A 98 14.96 6.44 -3.64
N VAL A 99 14.25 7.33 -2.95
CA VAL A 99 13.03 6.98 -2.18
C VAL A 99 11.95 6.39 -3.08
N VAL A 100 11.69 7.02 -4.23
CA VAL A 100 10.72 6.50 -5.22
C VAL A 100 11.19 5.15 -5.79
N ALA A 101 12.49 5.00 -6.07
CA ALA A 101 13.06 3.74 -6.55
C ALA A 101 12.92 2.61 -5.52
N ILE A 102 13.16 2.88 -4.23
CA ILE A 102 12.94 1.89 -3.16
C ILE A 102 11.47 1.48 -3.09
N GLY A 103 10.55 2.45 -3.12
CA GLY A 103 9.11 2.19 -3.07
C GLY A 103 8.62 1.34 -4.25
N THR A 104 9.04 1.69 -5.47
CA THR A 104 8.70 0.94 -6.69
C THR A 104 9.32 -0.46 -6.70
N LEU A 105 10.56 -0.62 -6.22
CA LEU A 105 11.20 -1.92 -6.09
C LEU A 105 10.48 -2.81 -5.07
N ALA A 106 10.07 -2.26 -3.92
CA ALA A 106 9.32 -3.01 -2.90
C ALA A 106 7.97 -3.50 -3.46
N LEU A 107 7.27 -2.65 -4.21
CA LEU A 107 6.06 -3.06 -4.94
C LEU A 107 6.32 -4.17 -5.94
N PHE A 108 7.36 -4.01 -6.75
CA PHE A 108 7.73 -4.98 -7.78
C PHE A 108 8.08 -6.33 -7.18
N ILE A 109 8.89 -6.35 -6.11
CA ILE A 109 9.22 -7.56 -5.35
C ILE A 109 7.94 -8.21 -4.78
N GLY A 110 7.02 -7.43 -4.22
CA GLY A 110 5.74 -7.94 -3.72
C GLY A 110 4.94 -8.65 -4.81
N PHE A 111 4.80 -8.03 -5.98
CA PHE A 111 4.14 -8.66 -7.13
C PHE A 111 4.88 -9.90 -7.64
N LEU A 112 6.23 -9.87 -7.67
CA LEU A 112 7.03 -11.04 -8.06
C LEU A 112 6.83 -12.21 -7.09
N ILE A 113 6.81 -11.97 -5.78
CA ILE A 113 6.59 -13.03 -4.79
C ILE A 113 5.21 -13.66 -4.98
N GLU A 114 4.16 -12.87 -5.20
CA GLU A 114 2.81 -13.39 -5.47
C GLU A 114 2.77 -14.21 -6.77
N PHE A 115 3.44 -13.70 -7.81
CA PHE A 115 3.60 -14.38 -9.10
C PHE A 115 4.31 -15.73 -8.94
N PHE A 116 5.44 -15.78 -8.24
CA PHE A 116 6.19 -17.01 -8.01
C PHE A 116 5.49 -17.98 -7.05
N THR A 117 4.75 -17.49 -6.06
CA THR A 117 4.00 -18.35 -5.14
C THR A 117 2.86 -19.05 -5.87
N HIS A 118 2.16 -18.33 -6.75
CA HIS A 118 1.16 -18.92 -7.65
C HIS A 118 1.81 -19.87 -8.68
N HIS A 119 3.04 -19.60 -9.11
CA HIS A 119 3.81 -20.50 -9.98
C HIS A 119 4.22 -21.80 -9.27
N ARG A 120 4.71 -21.73 -8.03
CA ARG A 120 5.12 -22.90 -7.24
C ARG A 120 3.96 -23.86 -6.97
N TRP A 121 2.75 -23.32 -6.80
CA TRP A 121 1.53 -24.12 -6.61
C TRP A 121 1.09 -24.85 -7.89
N ILE A 122 1.28 -24.24 -9.07
CA ILE A 122 1.01 -24.88 -10.37
C ILE A 122 2.13 -25.86 -10.76
N SER A 123 3.39 -25.50 -10.50
CA SER A 123 4.57 -26.24 -10.94
C SER A 123 4.78 -27.57 -10.21
N PHE A 124 4.22 -27.76 -9.00
CA PHE A 124 4.28 -29.04 -8.29
C PHE A 124 3.40 -30.13 -8.95
N SER A 125 2.49 -29.74 -9.85
CA SER A 125 1.61 -30.69 -10.57
C SER A 125 2.10 -31.05 -11.97
N THR A 126 3.16 -30.42 -12.49
CA THR A 126 3.56 -30.51 -13.91
C THR A 126 5.04 -30.80 -14.04
N GLU A 127 5.45 -31.93 -13.48
CA GLU A 127 6.80 -32.46 -13.60
C GLU A 127 7.11 -32.78 -15.09
N ILE A 128 7.99 -31.95 -15.67
CA ILE A 128 9.13 -32.39 -16.51
C ILE A 128 8.78 -33.36 -17.65
N CYS A 129 8.51 -32.88 -18.88
CA CYS A 129 9.27 -33.40 -20.04
C CYS A 129 9.12 -32.69 -21.42
N LEU A 130 7.98 -32.10 -21.86
CA LEU A 130 7.77 -31.99 -23.34
C LEU A 130 7.33 -30.68 -24.02
N ASN A 131 7.29 -29.51 -23.37
CA ASN A 131 6.27 -28.54 -23.80
C ASN A 131 6.71 -27.07 -24.05
N MET A 132 7.85 -26.78 -24.67
CA MET A 132 8.34 -25.39 -24.85
C MET A 132 7.31 -24.44 -25.53
N LEU A 133 6.51 -24.94 -26.48
CA LEU A 133 5.54 -24.14 -27.25
C LEU A 133 4.19 -23.98 -26.51
N ASN A 134 3.67 -25.06 -25.93
CA ASN A 134 2.44 -25.01 -25.12
C ASN A 134 2.71 -24.44 -23.71
N ARG A 135 3.99 -24.31 -23.30
CA ARG A 135 4.45 -23.46 -22.18
C ARG A 135 4.21 -21.98 -22.45
N TRP A 136 4.37 -21.50 -23.69
CA TRP A 136 4.12 -20.09 -24.01
C TRP A 136 2.62 -19.75 -23.93
N GLU A 137 1.76 -20.61 -24.49
CA GLU A 137 0.31 -20.42 -24.40
C GLU A 137 -0.21 -20.55 -22.96
N THR A 138 0.35 -21.48 -22.18
CA THR A 138 0.05 -21.60 -20.75
C THR A 138 0.52 -20.35 -19.97
N VAL A 139 1.71 -19.83 -20.28
CA VAL A 139 2.22 -18.58 -19.68
C VAL A 139 1.33 -17.40 -20.04
N LYS A 140 0.89 -17.28 -21.30
CA LYS A 140 0.00 -16.19 -21.75
C LYS A 140 -1.37 -16.25 -21.07
N ALA A 141 -1.98 -17.42 -21.02
CA ALA A 141 -3.26 -17.63 -20.32
C ALA A 141 -3.13 -17.36 -18.81
N TRP A 142 -1.99 -17.72 -18.22
CA TRP A 142 -1.74 -17.50 -16.80
C TRP A 142 -1.41 -16.02 -16.48
N ILE A 143 -0.62 -15.34 -17.30
CA ILE A 143 -0.42 -13.89 -17.20
C ILE A 143 -1.76 -13.18 -17.33
N HIS A 144 -2.61 -13.59 -18.27
CA HIS A 144 -3.95 -13.03 -18.42
C HIS A 144 -4.81 -13.26 -17.17
N ASN A 145 -4.76 -14.44 -16.56
CA ASN A 145 -5.49 -14.73 -15.32
C ASN A 145 -4.93 -13.99 -14.10
N PHE A 146 -3.61 -13.86 -14.01
CA PHE A 146 -2.91 -13.08 -12.98
C PHE A 146 -3.26 -11.59 -13.09
N ILE A 147 -3.15 -11.02 -14.30
CA ILE A 147 -3.59 -9.66 -14.61
C ILE A 147 -5.06 -9.54 -14.21
N ARG A 148 -5.96 -10.39 -14.71
CA ARG A 148 -7.40 -10.35 -14.38
C ARG A 148 -7.67 -10.42 -12.87
N SER A 149 -6.90 -11.20 -12.12
CA SER A 149 -6.98 -11.27 -10.66
C SER A 149 -6.57 -9.94 -10.00
N LEU A 150 -5.45 -9.36 -10.44
CA LEU A 150 -5.02 -8.02 -10.02
C LEU A 150 -6.08 -6.96 -10.38
N LEU A 151 -6.63 -7.01 -11.60
CA LEU A 151 -7.66 -6.09 -12.10
C LEU A 151 -8.96 -6.17 -11.28
N LYS A 152 -9.28 -7.33 -10.69
CA LYS A 152 -10.45 -7.49 -9.80
C LYS A 152 -10.19 -7.02 -8.37
N ARG A 153 -8.92 -6.98 -7.93
CA ARG A 153 -8.54 -6.58 -6.57
C ARG A 153 -8.61 -5.07 -6.35
N PHE A 154 -8.55 -4.28 -7.43
CA PHE A 154 -8.56 -2.82 -7.34
C PHE A 154 -9.79 -2.19 -7.99
N ARG A 155 -10.34 -1.16 -7.34
CA ARG A 155 -11.35 -0.27 -7.90
C ARG A 155 -10.67 0.70 -8.85
N TRP A 156 -10.79 0.43 -10.14
CA TRP A 156 -10.12 1.16 -11.23
C TRP A 156 -10.28 2.68 -11.19
N GLY A 157 -11.45 3.20 -10.85
CA GLY A 157 -11.66 4.65 -10.77
C GLY A 157 -10.75 5.33 -9.75
N PHE A 158 -10.61 4.74 -8.56
CA PHE A 158 -9.73 5.24 -7.51
C PHE A 158 -8.26 5.01 -7.85
N LEU A 159 -7.92 3.88 -8.47
CA LEU A 159 -6.56 3.58 -8.88
C LEU A 159 -6.07 4.54 -9.97
N LEU A 160 -6.88 4.80 -11.00
CA LEU A 160 -6.56 5.77 -12.05
C LEU A 160 -6.43 7.19 -11.48
N ALA A 161 -7.36 7.60 -10.62
CA ALA A 161 -7.28 8.89 -9.95
C ALA A 161 -6.01 9.01 -9.07
N GLY A 162 -5.63 7.93 -8.38
CA GLY A 162 -4.39 7.86 -7.60
C GLY A 162 -3.14 8.03 -8.46
N PHE A 163 -3.08 7.37 -9.62
CA PHE A 163 -1.99 7.56 -10.59
C PHE A 163 -1.96 8.96 -11.19
N THR A 164 -3.12 9.56 -11.49
CA THR A 164 -3.20 10.94 -11.96
C THR A 164 -2.65 11.90 -10.90
N ALA A 165 -3.03 11.74 -9.63
CA ALA A 165 -2.49 12.54 -8.54
C ALA A 165 -0.98 12.32 -8.35
N LEU A 166 -0.48 11.09 -8.53
CA LEU A 166 0.96 10.81 -8.48
C LEU A 166 1.71 11.49 -9.63
N ALA A 167 1.13 11.51 -10.83
CA ALA A 167 1.70 12.22 -11.98
C ALA A 167 1.71 13.74 -11.73
N MET A 168 0.66 14.29 -11.11
CA MET A 168 0.62 15.69 -10.69
C MET A 168 1.72 16.02 -9.67
N ALA A 169 2.02 15.12 -8.73
CA ALA A 169 3.15 15.28 -7.82
C ALA A 169 4.48 15.34 -8.59
N ALA A 170 4.71 14.42 -9.52
CA ALA A 170 5.93 14.39 -10.33
C ALA A 170 6.08 15.64 -11.24
N ILE A 171 4.97 16.14 -11.77
CA ILE A 171 4.95 17.39 -12.56
C ILE A 171 5.26 18.59 -11.66
N SER A 172 4.68 18.64 -10.46
CA SER A 172 4.91 19.72 -9.49
C SER A 172 6.39 19.83 -9.15
N TRP A 173 7.05 18.69 -8.95
CA TRP A 173 8.50 18.63 -8.76
C TRP A 173 9.28 19.15 -9.98
N LYS A 174 8.91 18.77 -11.20
CA LYS A 174 9.63 19.20 -12.41
C LYS A 174 9.52 20.71 -12.67
N LEU A 175 8.43 21.34 -12.23
CA LEU A 175 8.15 22.76 -12.39
C LEU A 175 8.72 23.63 -11.26
N GLU A 176 9.31 23.00 -10.25
CA GLU A 176 9.92 23.67 -9.11
C GLU A 176 11.09 24.55 -9.55
N THR A 177 11.03 25.82 -9.16
CA THR A 177 12.12 26.80 -9.29
C THR A 177 12.33 27.48 -7.95
N SER A 178 13.51 28.07 -7.71
CA SER A 178 13.82 28.69 -6.43
C SER A 178 12.83 29.78 -5.98
N GLN A 179 12.16 30.46 -6.93
CA GLN A 179 11.16 31.49 -6.62
C GLN A 179 9.78 30.93 -6.29
N ASN A 180 9.39 29.82 -6.93
CA ASN A 180 8.07 29.21 -6.76
C ASN A 180 8.12 27.92 -5.93
N TYR A 181 9.24 27.69 -5.22
CA TYR A 181 9.51 26.49 -4.44
C TYR A 181 8.37 26.16 -3.49
N TRP A 182 7.96 27.12 -2.67
CA TRP A 182 6.92 26.93 -1.66
C TRP A 182 5.57 26.48 -2.25
N ILE A 183 5.19 27.00 -3.44
CA ILE A 183 3.94 26.65 -4.12
C ILE A 183 4.01 25.22 -4.64
N TRP A 184 5.06 24.91 -5.40
CA TRP A 184 5.20 23.61 -6.04
C TRP A 184 5.49 22.49 -5.05
N HIS A 185 6.23 22.78 -3.98
CA HIS A 185 6.46 21.86 -2.86
C HIS A 185 5.17 21.58 -2.09
N SER A 186 4.36 22.61 -1.81
CA SER A 186 3.02 22.41 -1.22
C SER A 186 2.10 21.60 -2.14
N ALA A 187 2.09 21.90 -3.44
CA ALA A 187 1.30 21.16 -4.44
C ALA A 187 1.76 19.71 -4.56
N TRP A 188 3.06 19.44 -4.40
CA TRP A 188 3.62 18.09 -4.35
C TRP A 188 3.07 17.32 -3.15
N HIS A 189 3.14 17.88 -1.94
CA HIS A 189 2.60 17.25 -0.72
C HIS A 189 1.10 16.92 -0.86
N VAL A 190 0.29 17.89 -1.30
CA VAL A 190 -1.15 17.69 -1.53
C VAL A 190 -1.40 16.56 -2.53
N SER A 191 -0.64 16.54 -3.62
CA SER A 191 -0.77 15.52 -4.67
C SER A 191 -0.37 14.13 -4.18
N ILE A 192 0.69 14.01 -3.39
CA ILE A 192 1.14 12.74 -2.79
C ILE A 192 0.14 12.20 -1.77
N TYR A 193 -0.39 13.04 -0.87
CA TYR A 193 -1.38 12.59 0.11
C TYR A 193 -2.70 12.22 -0.55
N THR A 194 -3.13 12.99 -1.55
CA THR A 194 -4.33 12.68 -2.34
C THR A 194 -4.16 11.37 -3.09
N SER A 195 -3.01 11.16 -3.73
CA SER A 195 -2.66 9.90 -4.40
C SER A 195 -2.70 8.72 -3.44
N SER A 196 -2.06 8.86 -2.28
CA SER A 196 -2.00 7.83 -1.24
C SER A 196 -3.40 7.47 -0.72
N PHE A 197 -4.23 8.46 -0.43
CA PHE A 197 -5.62 8.25 -0.01
C PHE A 197 -6.44 7.52 -1.09
N LEU A 198 -6.32 7.93 -2.35
CA LEU A 198 -7.01 7.28 -3.47
C LEU A 198 -6.54 5.84 -3.65
N PHE A 199 -5.25 5.56 -3.48
CA PHE A 199 -4.71 4.20 -3.50
C PHE A 199 -5.23 3.35 -2.34
N LEU A 200 -5.33 3.89 -1.12
CA LEU A 200 -5.97 3.20 0.00
C LEU A 200 -7.43 2.85 -0.31
N CYS A 201 -8.20 3.80 -0.86
CA CYS A 201 -9.58 3.58 -1.29
C CYS A 201 -9.73 2.64 -2.50
N SER A 202 -8.67 2.51 -3.31
CA SER A 202 -8.66 1.66 -4.50
C SER A 202 -8.57 0.18 -4.18
N LYS A 203 -7.96 -0.20 -3.05
CA LYS A 203 -7.87 -1.59 -2.62
C LYS A 203 -9.28 -2.07 -2.27
N ALA A 204 -9.90 -2.83 -3.17
CA ALA A 204 -11.25 -3.32 -2.98
C ALA A 204 -11.27 -4.13 -1.69
N THR A 205 -12.24 -3.86 -0.85
CA THR A 205 -12.42 -4.47 0.46
C THR A 205 -12.49 -6.00 0.32
N ALA A 206 -11.36 -6.70 0.39
CA ALA A 206 -11.29 -8.15 0.54
C ALA A 206 -11.74 -8.60 1.95
N VAL A 207 -12.63 -7.84 2.59
CA VAL A 207 -13.15 -8.10 3.94
C VAL A 207 -14.67 -8.35 3.93
N ASN A 208 -15.38 -8.10 2.83
CA ASN A 208 -16.84 -8.30 2.79
C ASN A 208 -17.39 -9.34 1.80
N CYS A 209 -16.55 -10.12 1.09
CA CYS A 209 -17.04 -11.23 0.24
C CYS A 209 -16.47 -12.60 0.60
N GLU A 210 -15.86 -12.77 1.78
CA GLU A 210 -15.44 -14.09 2.28
C GLU A 210 -15.97 -14.40 3.69
N ASN A 211 -16.71 -13.47 4.31
CA ASN A 211 -17.35 -13.67 5.61
C ASN A 211 -18.83 -14.08 5.53
N GLU A 212 -19.40 -14.26 4.33
CA GLU A 212 -20.78 -14.76 4.20
C GLU A 212 -20.89 -16.28 3.98
N GLN A 213 -19.80 -17.02 3.84
CA GLN A 213 -19.87 -18.48 3.68
C GLN A 213 -18.68 -19.16 4.39
N PRO A 214 -18.76 -19.36 5.72
CA PRO A 214 -19.04 -20.72 6.23
C PRO A 214 -19.96 -20.73 7.47
N ARG A 215 -20.71 -19.64 7.71
CA ARG A 215 -21.67 -19.59 8.84
C ARG A 215 -23.02 -20.22 8.48
N SER A 216 -23.43 -20.19 7.21
CA SER A 216 -24.69 -20.79 6.72
C SER A 216 -24.69 -22.32 6.83
N GLU A 217 -23.61 -23.00 6.39
CA GLU A 217 -23.49 -24.47 6.47
C GLU A 217 -23.54 -25.00 7.91
N ASN A 218 -22.92 -24.31 8.86
CA ASN A 218 -22.92 -24.74 10.27
C ASN A 218 -24.29 -24.55 10.95
N TYR A 219 -25.08 -23.55 10.54
CA TYR A 219 -26.45 -23.38 11.02
C TYR A 219 -27.42 -24.38 10.38
N GLU A 220 -27.24 -24.73 9.11
CA GLU A 220 -28.01 -25.76 8.41
C GLU A 220 -27.74 -27.16 9.00
N LEU A 221 -26.48 -27.49 9.30
CA LEU A 221 -26.08 -28.75 9.94
C LEU A 221 -26.56 -28.84 11.40
N ALA A 222 -26.48 -27.75 12.16
CA ALA A 222 -27.04 -27.71 13.52
C ALA A 222 -28.58 -27.85 13.51
N ARG A 223 -29.25 -27.26 12.52
CA ARG A 223 -30.70 -27.40 12.32
C ARG A 223 -31.08 -28.83 11.94
N GLN A 224 -30.39 -29.47 10.99
CA GLN A 224 -30.65 -30.88 10.63
C GLN A 224 -30.45 -31.84 11.80
N ASN A 225 -29.40 -31.65 12.61
CA ASN A 225 -29.17 -32.51 13.78
C ASN A 225 -30.23 -32.33 14.88
N SER A 226 -30.81 -31.14 15.03
CA SER A 226 -31.92 -30.90 15.97
C SER A 226 -33.26 -31.51 15.54
N PHE A 227 -33.51 -31.62 14.23
CA PHE A 227 -34.69 -32.32 13.69
C PHE A 227 -34.50 -33.85 13.68
N SER A 228 -33.28 -34.37 13.50
CA SER A 228 -33.04 -35.82 13.58
C SER A 228 -33.08 -36.33 15.02
N GLY A 229 -32.63 -35.54 16.00
CA GLY A 229 -32.63 -35.95 17.43
C GLY A 229 -34.01 -35.91 18.11
N SER A 230 -35.03 -35.34 17.47
CA SER A 230 -36.40 -35.30 18.00
C SER A 230 -37.26 -36.48 17.51
N ASN A 231 -36.86 -37.18 16.45
CA ASN A 231 -37.59 -38.35 15.94
C ASN A 231 -37.23 -39.67 16.64
N GLU A 232 -36.15 -39.73 17.43
CA GLU A 232 -35.75 -40.95 18.17
C GLU A 232 -36.30 -41.03 19.60
N ARG A 233 -37.00 -40.00 20.11
CA ARG A 233 -37.60 -40.01 21.47
C ARG A 233 -39.10 -40.27 21.53
N GLY A 234 -39.76 -40.55 20.39
CA GLY A 234 -41.21 -40.74 20.31
C GLY A 234 -41.70 -42.17 20.03
N GLY A 235 -40.82 -43.16 20.03
CA GLY A 235 -41.15 -44.55 19.67
C GLY A 235 -40.82 -45.56 20.76
N ARG A 236 -41.64 -45.61 21.81
CA ARG A 236 -41.83 -46.78 22.67
C ARG A 236 -43.30 -46.90 23.04
#